data_AF-A0A9P6XQ65-F1
#
_entry.id   AF-A0A9P6XQ65-F1
#
_cell.length_a   1.000
_cell.length_b   1.000
_cell.length_c   1.000
_cell.angle_alpha   90.00
_cell.angle_beta   90.00
_cell.angle_gamma   90.00
#
_symmetry.space_group_name_H-M   'P 1'
#
loop_
_entity.id
_entity.type
_entity.pdbx_description
1 polymer ?
#
loop_
_entity_poly.entity_id
_entity_poly.type
_entity_poly.pdbx_seq_one_letter_code
_entity_poly.pdbx_strand_id
1 'polypeptide(L)'
;MFRWTKEEEANVEERTRDNAVVRVYEIKTHHVFEALREPRLWLICLSTFCNNLHTGGLVVFSTLIVQSLGFTSSESILMQIPSGCVSALFSLLGVWVARKTKQLYMAVVVCTIISLIGVILLAVLPLSGIKLLGYFLAWALNDLLQWHEYDLLHPR
;
A
#
# COMPACT_ATOMS: atom_id res chain seq x y z
N MET A 1 -1.33 -19.90 32.29
CA MET A 1 -0.96 -18.70 33.07
C MET A 1 0.36 -19.01 33.77
N PHE A 2 1.48 -18.55 33.21
CA PHE A 2 2.82 -18.86 33.71
C PHE A 2 3.05 -18.12 35.03
N ARG A 3 3.31 -18.86 36.12
CA ARG A 3 3.76 -18.30 37.40
C ARG A 3 5.27 -18.07 37.30
N TRP A 4 5.68 -16.85 37.58
CA TRP A 4 7.08 -16.43 37.53
C TRP A 4 7.84 -17.04 38.71
N THR A 5 9.12 -17.37 38.50
CA THR A 5 10.01 -17.71 39.61
C THR A 5 10.46 -16.43 40.34
N LYS A 6 10.82 -16.53 41.63
CA LYS A 6 11.15 -15.35 42.45
C LYS A 6 12.34 -14.54 41.92
N GLU A 7 13.25 -15.18 41.22
CA GLU A 7 14.41 -14.52 40.60
C GLU A 7 14.03 -13.72 39.33
N GLU A 8 13.09 -14.24 38.53
CA GLU A 8 12.59 -13.54 37.34
C GLU A 8 11.78 -12.29 37.73
N GLU A 9 11.01 -12.36 38.82
CA GLU A 9 10.22 -11.24 39.33
C GLU A 9 11.12 -10.08 39.79
N ALA A 10 12.21 -10.38 40.49
CA ALA A 10 13.19 -9.39 40.93
C ALA A 10 13.93 -8.72 39.75
N ASN A 11 14.29 -9.50 38.73
CA ASN A 11 14.95 -8.97 37.53
C ASN A 11 14.00 -8.07 36.72
N VAL A 12 12.72 -8.45 36.59
CA VAL A 12 11.70 -7.61 35.96
C VAL A 12 11.48 -6.32 36.74
N GLU A 13 11.48 -6.37 38.06
CA GLU A 13 11.33 -5.19 38.91
C GLU A 13 12.51 -4.22 38.75
N GLU A 14 13.75 -4.73 38.73
CA GLU A 14 14.93 -3.91 38.42
C GLU A 14 14.86 -3.30 37.03
N ARG A 15 14.46 -4.06 36.00
CA ARG A 15 14.30 -3.56 34.63
C ARG A 15 13.18 -2.54 34.50
N THR A 16 12.11 -2.67 35.29
CA THR A 16 11.01 -1.71 35.32
C THR A 16 11.42 -0.42 36.00
N ARG A 17 12.28 -0.51 37.04
CA ARG A 17 12.87 0.64 37.73
C ARG A 17 13.87 1.38 36.84
N ASP A 18 14.70 0.66 36.09
CA ASP A 18 15.74 1.22 35.21
C ASP A 18 15.15 1.82 33.93
N ASN A 19 14.09 1.22 33.37
CA ASN A 19 13.45 1.75 32.16
C ASN A 19 12.60 3.00 32.39
N ALA A 20 12.29 3.40 33.64
CA ALA A 20 11.38 4.52 33.96
C ALA A 20 10.02 4.48 33.20
N VAL A 21 9.64 3.33 32.64
CA VAL A 21 8.36 3.14 31.95
C VAL A 21 7.34 2.70 32.99
N VAL A 22 6.78 3.67 33.72
CA VAL A 22 5.55 3.43 34.46
C VAL A 22 4.48 3.12 33.41
N ARG A 23 4.03 1.86 33.35
CA ARG A 23 2.88 1.48 32.51
C ARG A 23 1.64 2.15 33.08
N VAL A 24 1.32 3.33 32.57
CA VAL A 24 0.10 4.05 32.90
C VAL A 24 -1.02 3.51 32.00
N TYR A 25 -2.00 2.84 32.60
CA TYR A 25 -3.20 2.35 31.90
C TYR A 25 -4.29 3.42 31.77
N GLU A 26 -4.02 4.64 32.23
CA GLU A 26 -4.93 5.78 32.10
C GLU A 26 -4.75 6.46 30.75
N ILE A 27 -5.82 6.48 29.95
CA ILE A 27 -5.84 7.18 28.67
C ILE A 27 -5.96 8.68 28.92
N LYS A 28 -4.87 9.41 28.69
CA LYS A 28 -4.86 10.88 28.75
C LYS A 28 -5.43 11.45 27.44
N THR A 29 -6.68 11.91 27.50
CA THR A 29 -7.41 12.48 26.35
C THR A 29 -6.72 13.68 25.69
N HIS A 30 -5.91 14.43 26.45
CA HIS A 30 -5.10 15.52 25.90
C HIS A 30 -4.09 15.03 24.84
N HIS A 31 -3.39 13.93 25.09
CA HIS A 31 -2.43 13.37 24.12
C HIS A 31 -3.13 12.85 22.86
N VAL A 32 -4.37 12.38 22.99
CA VAL A 32 -5.19 11.97 21.83
C VAL A 32 -5.51 13.19 20.95
N PHE A 33 -5.95 14.30 21.56
CA PHE A 33 -6.24 15.53 20.82
C PHE A 33 -5.00 16.14 20.19
N GLU A 34 -3.85 16.07 20.86
CA GLU A 34 -2.58 16.55 20.33
C GLU A 34 -2.10 15.72 19.12
N ALA A 35 -2.21 14.39 19.20
CA ALA A 35 -1.94 13.50 18.08
C ALA A 35 -2.88 13.74 16.89
N LEU A 36 -4.18 13.96 17.15
CA LEU A 36 -5.16 14.26 16.08
C LEU A 36 -4.94 15.62 15.42
N ARG A 37 -4.30 16.56 16.11
CA ARG A 37 -4.00 17.89 15.56
C ARG A 37 -2.71 17.93 14.75
N GLU A 38 -1.97 16.82 14.71
CA GLU A 38 -0.73 16.73 13.95
C GLU A 38 -1.03 16.74 12.43
N PRO A 39 -0.55 17.75 11.66
CA PRO A 39 -0.85 17.85 10.24
C PRO A 39 -0.23 16.70 9.41
N ARG A 40 0.87 16.11 9.89
CA ARG A 40 1.53 14.97 9.23
C ARG A 40 0.62 13.74 9.20
N LEU A 41 -0.14 13.51 10.28
CA LEU A 41 -1.13 12.44 10.34
C LEU A 41 -2.14 12.56 9.20
N TRP A 42 -2.71 13.75 9.01
CA TRP A 42 -3.71 13.99 7.97
C TRP A 42 -3.15 13.88 6.55
N LEU A 43 -1.90 14.29 6.32
CA LEU A 43 -1.24 14.12 5.02
C LEU A 43 -1.05 12.64 4.68
N ILE A 44 -0.62 11.84 5.66
CA ILE A 44 -0.49 10.39 5.47
C ILE A 44 -1.87 9.77 5.25
N CYS A 45 -2.85 10.09 6.10
CA CYS A 45 -4.23 9.59 5.95
C CYS A 45 -4.82 9.92 4.56
N LEU A 46 -4.63 11.14 4.06
CA LEU A 46 -5.11 11.54 2.74
C LEU A 46 -4.37 10.79 1.62
N SER A 47 -3.06 10.65 1.73
CA SER A 47 -2.25 9.88 0.78
C SER A 47 -2.71 8.42 0.70
N THR A 48 -2.82 7.76 1.85
CA THR A 48 -3.29 6.37 1.94
C THR A 48 -4.74 6.25 1.45
N PHE A 49 -5.61 7.21 1.76
CA PHE A 49 -6.99 7.23 1.29
C PHE A 49 -7.07 7.33 -0.24
N CYS A 50 -6.35 8.26 -0.85
CA CYS A 50 -6.30 8.42 -2.31
C CYS A 50 -5.75 7.16 -3.00
N ASN A 51 -4.72 6.54 -2.42
CA ASN A 51 -4.17 5.28 -2.93
C ASN A 51 -5.21 4.15 -2.91
N ASN A 52 -5.87 3.96 -1.76
CA ASN A 52 -6.90 2.94 -1.62
C ASN A 52 -8.11 3.21 -2.51
N LEU A 53 -8.49 4.48 -2.70
CA LEU A 53 -9.60 4.86 -3.58
C LEU A 53 -9.30 4.47 -5.04
N HIS A 54 -8.08 4.73 -5.51
CA HIS A 54 -7.65 4.34 -6.86
C HIS A 54 -7.65 2.82 -7.03
N THR A 55 -7.00 2.10 -6.11
CA THR A 55 -6.92 0.63 -6.16
C THR A 55 -8.30 0.00 -6.06
N GLY A 56 -9.13 0.45 -5.12
CA GLY A 56 -10.50 -0.04 -4.93
C GLY A 56 -11.37 0.22 -6.16
N GLY A 57 -11.25 1.40 -6.77
CA GLY A 57 -11.94 1.73 -8.02
C GLY A 57 -11.55 0.78 -9.15
N LEU A 58 -10.25 0.54 -9.36
CA LEU A 58 -9.79 -0.38 -10.39
C LEU A 58 -10.31 -1.81 -10.18
N VAL A 59 -10.25 -2.33 -8.94
CA VAL A 59 -10.71 -3.70 -8.63
C VAL A 59 -12.22 -3.86 -8.86
N VAL A 60 -13.03 -2.87 -8.47
CA VAL A 60 -14.49 -2.93 -8.59
C VAL A 60 -14.93 -2.77 -10.05
N PHE A 61 -14.30 -1.87 -10.80
CA PHE A 61 -14.69 -1.59 -12.18
C PHE A 61 -13.93 -2.42 -13.22
N SER A 62 -12.97 -3.26 -12.83
CA SER A 62 -12.12 -3.99 -13.78
C SER A 62 -12.91 -4.87 -14.74
N THR A 63 -13.89 -5.63 -14.23
CA THR A 63 -14.74 -6.50 -15.04
C THR A 63 -15.59 -5.69 -16.01
N LEU A 64 -16.11 -4.53 -15.59
CA LEU A 64 -16.88 -3.63 -16.42
C LEU A 64 -16.01 -2.98 -17.51
N ILE A 65 -14.77 -2.61 -17.18
CA ILE A 65 -13.79 -2.09 -18.14
C ILE A 65 -13.50 -3.15 -19.19
N VAL A 66 -13.27 -4.41 -18.81
CA VAL A 66 -12.99 -5.49 -19.76
C VAL A 66 -14.22 -5.85 -20.60
N GLN A 67 -15.43 -5.83 -20.03
CA GLN A 67 -16.67 -5.95 -20.79
C GLN A 67 -16.85 -4.82 -21.81
N SER A 68 -16.48 -3.59 -21.44
CA SER A 68 -16.50 -2.43 -22.36
C SER A 68 -15.55 -2.58 -23.55
N LEU A 69 -14.63 -3.56 -23.50
CA LEU A 69 -13.74 -3.91 -24.61
C LEU A 69 -14.36 -4.91 -25.61
N GLY A 70 -15.59 -5.37 -25.37
CA GLY A 70 -16.28 -6.35 -26.21
C GLY A 70 -16.10 -7.79 -25.76
N PHE A 71 -15.48 -8.04 -24.59
CA PHE A 71 -15.38 -9.38 -24.01
C PHE A 71 -16.67 -9.76 -23.28
N THR A 72 -16.99 -11.06 -23.30
CA THR A 72 -18.11 -11.60 -22.54
C THR A 72 -17.85 -11.51 -21.03
N SER A 73 -18.88 -11.57 -20.19
CA SER A 73 -18.73 -11.51 -18.74
C SER A 73 -17.80 -12.60 -18.19
N SER A 74 -17.91 -13.83 -18.72
CA SER A 74 -17.07 -14.95 -18.32
C SER A 74 -15.60 -14.76 -18.72
N GLU A 75 -15.36 -14.20 -19.90
CA GLU A 75 -14.00 -13.91 -20.38
C GLU A 75 -13.36 -12.77 -19.57
N SER A 76 -14.16 -11.79 -19.13
CA SER A 76 -13.70 -10.66 -18.33
C SER A 76 -13.19 -11.10 -16.96
N ILE A 77 -13.87 -12.08 -16.34
CA ILE A 77 -13.40 -12.69 -15.10
C ILE A 77 -12.12 -13.48 -15.34
N LEU A 78 -12.04 -14.24 -16.44
CA LEU A 78 -10.85 -15.00 -16.79
C LEU A 78 -9.63 -14.09 -17.00
N MET A 79 -9.83 -12.88 -17.55
CA MET A 79 -8.80 -11.86 -17.75
C MET A 79 -8.24 -11.27 -16.45
N GLN A 80 -8.91 -11.44 -15.30
CA GLN A 80 -8.38 -11.02 -14.01
C GLN A 80 -7.15 -11.84 -13.60
N ILE A 81 -7.10 -13.13 -13.94
CA ILE A 81 -5.99 -14.03 -13.62
C ILE A 81 -4.67 -13.58 -14.27
N PRO A 82 -4.58 -13.43 -15.61
CA PRO A 82 -3.35 -12.94 -16.23
C PRO A 82 -3.02 -11.51 -15.81
N SER A 83 -4.01 -10.68 -15.51
CA SER A 83 -3.79 -9.32 -14.98
C SER A 83 -3.07 -9.34 -13.64
N GLY A 84 -3.45 -10.26 -12.74
CA GLY A 84 -2.76 -10.47 -11.47
C GLY A 84 -1.34 -11.03 -11.64
N CYS A 85 -1.10 -11.89 -12.64
CA CYS A 85 0.25 -12.35 -12.96
C CYS A 85 1.14 -11.20 -13.47
N VAL A 86 0.60 -10.35 -14.33
CA VAL A 86 1.31 -9.18 -14.86
C VAL A 86 1.60 -8.20 -13.73
N SER A 87 0.63 -7.90 -12.85
CA SER A 87 0.86 -7.02 -11.70
C SER A 87 1.96 -7.56 -10.80
N ALA A 88 1.95 -8.87 -10.48
CA ALA A 88 2.99 -9.50 -9.67
C ALA A 88 4.39 -9.38 -10.31
N LEU A 89 4.50 -9.56 -11.64
CA LEU A 89 5.75 -9.39 -12.36
C LEU A 89 6.24 -7.92 -12.31
N PHE A 90 5.35 -6.96 -12.53
CA PHE A 90 5.69 -5.53 -12.43
C PHE A 90 6.12 -5.15 -11.01
N SER A 91 5.45 -5.67 -9.98
CA SER A 91 5.82 -5.45 -8.58
C SER A 91 7.20 -6.04 -8.26
N LEU A 92 7.51 -7.25 -8.74
CA LEU A 92 8.84 -7.85 -8.58
C LEU A 92 9.94 -7.02 -9.27
N LEU A 93 9.67 -6.56 -10.49
CA LEU A 93 10.59 -5.69 -11.23
C LEU A 93 10.81 -4.36 -10.52
N GLY A 94 9.74 -3.73 -10.02
CA GLY A 94 9.84 -2.45 -9.32
C GLY A 94 10.61 -2.57 -8.00
N VAL A 95 10.40 -3.66 -7.23
CA VAL A 95 11.20 -3.95 -6.03
C VAL A 95 12.67 -4.19 -6.39
N TRP A 96 12.94 -4.93 -7.46
CA TRP A 96 14.31 -5.17 -7.92
C TRP A 96 15.02 -3.86 -8.31
N VAL A 97 14.35 -2.98 -9.06
CA VAL A 97 14.85 -1.66 -9.44
C VAL A 97 15.10 -0.80 -8.20
N ALA A 98 14.14 -0.72 -7.28
CA ALA A 98 14.26 0.06 -6.05
C ALA A 98 15.44 -0.39 -5.18
N ARG A 99 15.67 -1.71 -5.08
CA ARG A 99 16.82 -2.28 -4.38
C ARG A 99 18.14 -1.95 -5.07
N LYS A 100 18.16 -1.91 -6.40
CA LYS A 100 19.34 -1.58 -7.21
C LYS A 100 19.72 -0.10 -7.10
N THR A 101 18.73 0.81 -7.13
CA THR A 101 18.96 2.26 -7.05
C THR A 101 19.13 2.76 -5.62
N LYS A 102 18.80 1.95 -4.59
CA LYS A 102 18.77 2.35 -3.17
C LYS A 102 17.89 3.59 -2.90
N GLN A 103 17.00 3.90 -3.83
CA GLN A 103 16.16 5.10 -3.82
C GLN A 103 14.72 4.67 -4.04
N LEU A 104 14.08 4.23 -2.96
CA LEU A 104 12.70 3.72 -2.97
C LEU A 104 11.72 4.80 -3.43
N TYR A 105 11.92 6.04 -3.00
CA TYR A 105 11.11 7.21 -3.38
C TYR A 105 11.02 7.43 -4.89
N MET A 106 12.14 7.32 -5.62
CA MET A 106 12.15 7.53 -7.07
C MET A 106 11.42 6.40 -7.80
N ALA A 107 11.57 5.16 -7.33
CA ALA A 107 10.87 4.01 -7.91
C ALA A 107 9.35 4.15 -7.75
N VAL A 108 8.88 4.59 -6.58
CA VAL A 108 7.46 4.83 -6.30
C VAL A 108 6.89 5.92 -7.21
N VAL A 109 7.58 7.05 -7.38
CA VAL A 109 7.12 8.14 -8.25
C VAL A 109 7.01 7.68 -9.70
N VAL A 110 8.01 6.94 -10.21
CA VAL A 110 7.99 6.41 -11.58
C VAL A 110 6.83 5.44 -11.79
N CYS A 111 6.61 4.49 -10.87
CA CYS A 111 5.48 3.56 -10.94
C CYS A 111 4.13 4.29 -10.88
N THR A 112 4.05 5.36 -10.08
CA THR A 112 2.85 6.20 -9.97
C THR A 112 2.52 6.89 -11.29
N ILE A 113 3.53 7.46 -11.96
CA ILE A 113 3.38 8.09 -13.27
C ILE A 113 2.97 7.07 -14.33
N ILE A 114 3.54 5.86 -14.33
CA ILE A 114 3.21 4.80 -15.28
C ILE A 114 1.75 4.37 -15.15
N SER A 115 1.25 4.19 -13.92
CA SER A 115 -0.17 3.84 -13.72
C SER A 115 -1.10 4.98 -14.10
N LEU A 116 -0.73 6.24 -13.79
CA LEU A 116 -1.51 7.41 -14.21
C LEU A 116 -1.65 7.44 -15.75
N ILE A 117 -0.57 7.16 -16.47
CA ILE A 117 -0.59 7.01 -17.93
C ILE A 117 -1.53 5.88 -18.35
N GLY A 118 -1.49 4.72 -17.67
CA GLY A 118 -2.39 3.59 -17.93
C GLY A 118 -3.88 3.95 -17.81
N VAL A 119 -4.25 4.68 -16.75
CA VAL A 119 -5.63 5.16 -16.54
C VAL A 119 -6.03 6.20 -17.58
N ILE A 120 -5.15 7.13 -17.94
CA ILE A 120 -5.43 8.12 -18.99
C ILE A 120 -5.63 7.42 -20.35
N LEU A 121 -4.81 6.41 -20.67
CA LEU A 121 -4.98 5.61 -21.87
C LEU A 121 -6.35 4.92 -21.90
N LEU A 122 -6.79 4.36 -20.77
CA LEU A 122 -8.12 3.73 -20.66
C LEU A 122 -9.27 4.72 -20.91
N ALA A 123 -9.11 5.97 -20.48
CA ALA A 123 -10.13 7.01 -20.61
C ALA A 123 -10.22 7.59 -22.03
N VAL A 124 -9.10 7.71 -22.75
CA VAL A 124 -9.03 8.44 -24.03
C VAL A 124 -9.17 7.53 -25.25
N LEU A 125 -8.73 6.25 -25.18
CA LEU A 125 -8.64 5.40 -26.36
C LEU A 125 -9.96 4.68 -26.71
N PRO A 126 -10.36 4.65 -28.00
CA PRO A 126 -11.42 3.76 -28.48
C PRO A 126 -10.94 2.30 -28.52
N LEU A 127 -11.91 1.36 -28.59
CA LEU A 127 -11.74 -0.10 -28.65
C LEU A 127 -10.55 -0.52 -29.53
N SER A 128 -9.41 -0.85 -28.90
CA SER A 128 -8.16 -1.21 -29.58
C SER A 128 -7.28 -2.04 -28.63
N GLY A 129 -6.37 -2.86 -29.18
CA GLY A 129 -5.43 -3.67 -28.37
C GLY A 129 -4.54 -2.86 -27.42
N ILE A 130 -4.36 -1.56 -27.71
CA ILE A 130 -3.65 -0.60 -26.84
C ILE A 130 -4.42 -0.34 -25.53
N LYS A 131 -5.74 -0.47 -25.53
CA LYS A 131 -6.59 -0.29 -24.34
C LYS A 131 -6.43 -1.45 -23.33
N LEU A 132 -6.17 -2.67 -23.81
CA LEU A 132 -5.76 -3.80 -22.96
C LEU A 132 -4.39 -3.55 -22.32
N LEU A 133 -3.45 -2.98 -23.08
CA LEU A 133 -2.15 -2.57 -22.56
C LEU A 133 -2.29 -1.50 -21.46
N GLY A 134 -3.14 -0.49 -21.69
CA GLY A 134 -3.49 0.51 -20.67
C GLY A 134 -4.11 -0.11 -19.41
N TYR A 135 -4.97 -1.13 -19.58
CA TYR A 135 -5.51 -1.91 -18.47
C TYR A 135 -4.40 -2.60 -17.67
N PHE A 136 -3.49 -3.33 -18.30
CA PHE A 136 -2.37 -3.97 -17.59
C PHE A 136 -1.43 -2.97 -16.91
N LEU A 137 -1.17 -1.82 -17.53
CA LEU A 137 -0.33 -0.76 -16.95
C LEU A 137 -0.99 -0.08 -15.75
N ALA A 138 -2.32 0.05 -15.72
CA ALA A 138 -3.03 0.59 -14.56
C ALA A 138 -2.80 -0.27 -13.30
N TRP A 139 -2.68 -1.59 -13.46
CA TRP A 139 -2.38 -2.53 -12.37
C TRP A 139 -0.94 -2.49 -11.87
N ALA A 140 -0.02 -1.76 -12.52
CA ALA A 140 1.38 -1.66 -12.11
C ALA A 140 1.59 -0.87 -10.80
N LEU A 141 0.57 -0.16 -10.30
CA LEU A 141 0.69 0.70 -9.10
C LEU A 141 0.69 -0.08 -7.78
N ASN A 142 0.16 -1.30 -7.74
CA ASN A 142 -0.51 -1.77 -6.52
C ASN A 142 0.39 -2.04 -5.30
N ASP A 143 1.69 -2.29 -5.45
CA ASP A 143 2.48 -2.82 -4.31
C ASP A 143 3.62 -1.91 -3.80
N LEU A 144 4.09 -0.95 -4.59
CA LEU A 144 5.30 -0.18 -4.23
C LEU A 144 5.06 0.96 -3.26
N LEU A 145 3.88 1.58 -3.28
CA LEU A 145 3.54 2.66 -2.34
C LEU A 145 3.37 2.11 -0.91
N GLN A 146 2.78 0.93 -0.77
CA GLN A 146 2.55 0.30 0.53
C GLN A 146 3.87 -0.13 1.19
N TRP A 147 4.86 -0.57 0.39
CA TRP A 147 6.23 -0.79 0.86
C TRP A 147 6.91 0.49 1.33
N HIS A 148 6.64 1.62 0.68
CA HIS A 148 7.16 2.93 1.11
C HIS A 148 6.59 3.35 2.47
N GLU A 149 5.28 3.23 2.66
CA GLU A 149 4.63 3.52 3.95
C GLU A 149 5.15 2.59 5.07
N TYR A 150 5.39 1.31 4.77
CA TYR A 150 6.03 0.38 5.71
C TYR A 150 7.43 0.83 6.13
N ASP A 151 8.25 1.28 5.17
CA ASP A 151 9.62 1.74 5.45
C ASP A 151 9.63 3.06 6.24
N LEU A 152 8.62 3.93 6.05
CA LEU A 152 8.44 5.14 6.87
C LEU A 152 8.07 4.83 8.34
N LEU A 153 7.30 3.76 8.57
CA LEU A 153 6.91 3.33 9.92
C LEU A 153 8.01 2.53 10.61
N HIS A 154 8.92 1.91 9.85
CA HIS A 154 10.02 1.10 10.37
C HIS A 154 11.38 1.50 9.76
N PRO A 155 11.87 2.73 10.02
CA PRO A 155 13.18 3.15 9.56
C PRO A 155 14.27 2.25 10.19
N ARG A 156 15.10 1.63 9.36
CA ARG A 156 16.27 0.85 9.79
C ARG A 156 17.43 1.74 10.21
#